data_AF-A0A6A5FJJ6-F1
#
_entry.id   AF-A0A6A5FJJ6-F1
#
_cell.length_a   1.000
_cell.length_b   1.000
_cell.length_c   1.000
_cell.angle_alpha   90.00
_cell.angle_beta   90.00
_cell.angle_gamma   90.00
#
_symmetry.space_group_name_H-M   'P 1'
#
loop_
_entity.id
_entity.type
_entity.pdbx_description
1 polymer ?
#
loop_
_entity_poly.entity_id
_entity_poly.type
_entity_poly.pdbx_seq_one_letter_code
_entity_poly.pdbx_strand_id
1 'polypeptide(L)'
;MVLPSLIPPAVFRMGRKTVRTTVSDAMKAFIDLKPVGANMVEYLQAAEQTRPYPCTLVLGGEDCCSQAFTVPSGPALEHDSVVQAVHVCVKCFYVFDINFPKQCFSA
;
A
#
# COMPACT_ATOMS: atom_id res chain seq x y z
N MET A 1 -1.68 14.96 -3.45
CA MET A 1 -1.70 14.08 -2.26
C MET A 1 -0.51 14.39 -1.34
N VAL A 2 -0.71 14.57 -0.02
CA VAL A 2 0.35 14.90 0.97
C VAL A 2 0.95 13.66 1.65
N LEU A 3 0.45 12.47 1.30
CA LEU A 3 0.85 11.22 1.92
C LEU A 3 2.37 10.91 1.89
N PRO A 4 3.15 11.20 0.83
CA PRO A 4 4.59 10.99 0.85
C PRO A 4 5.38 11.84 1.85
N SER A 5 4.75 12.85 2.47
CA SER A 5 5.36 13.69 3.50
C SER A 5 5.25 13.10 4.92
N LEU A 6 4.38 12.09 5.12
CA LEU A 6 4.12 11.51 6.45
C LEU A 6 5.10 10.40 6.82
N ILE A 7 5.70 9.73 5.84
CA ILE A 7 6.68 8.66 6.05
C ILE A 7 7.95 9.01 5.26
N PRO A 8 8.96 9.64 5.88
CA PRO A 8 10.17 10.03 5.17
C PRO A 8 10.87 8.78 4.62
N PRO A 9 11.40 8.83 3.38
CA PRO A 9 12.17 7.73 2.83
C PRO A 9 13.36 7.43 3.73
N ALA A 10 13.36 6.25 4.35
CA ALA A 10 14.41 5.83 5.26
C ALA A 10 15.52 5.09 4.51
N VAL A 11 16.76 5.36 4.88
CA VAL A 11 17.90 4.54 4.47
C VAL A 11 17.96 3.34 5.41
N PHE A 12 17.96 2.13 4.87
CA PHE A 12 18.06 0.92 5.67
C PHE A 12 19.07 -0.07 5.10
N ARG A 13 19.53 -1.01 5.93
CA ARG A 13 20.42 -2.09 5.50
C ARG A 13 19.64 -3.36 5.23
N MET A 14 19.93 -3.96 4.08
CA MET A 14 19.41 -5.25 3.64
C MET A 14 20.59 -6.16 3.31
N GLY A 15 20.95 -7.01 4.27
CA GLY A 15 22.21 -7.76 4.22
C GLY A 15 23.43 -6.83 4.15
N ARG A 16 24.25 -6.99 3.11
CA ARG A 16 25.43 -6.14 2.85
C ARG A 16 25.13 -4.87 2.05
N LYS A 17 23.89 -4.68 1.57
CA LYS A 17 23.50 -3.53 0.74
C LYS A 17 22.84 -2.45 1.59
N THR A 18 23.22 -1.20 1.33
CA THR A 18 22.51 -0.01 1.83
C THR A 18 21.47 0.37 0.79
N VAL A 19 20.19 0.40 1.19
CA VAL A 19 19.08 0.78 0.32
C VAL A 19 18.64 2.19 0.69
N ARG A 20 18.60 3.07 -0.32
CA ARG A 20 18.06 4.43 -0.21
C ARG A 20 16.75 4.46 -0.99
N THR A 21 15.67 4.66 -0.27
CA THR A 21 14.31 4.61 -0.83
C THR A 21 13.93 5.96 -1.40
N THR A 22 13.21 5.96 -2.53
CA THR A 22 12.63 7.19 -3.09
C THR A 22 11.24 7.42 -2.52
N VAL A 23 10.72 8.63 -2.74
CA VAL A 23 9.33 8.96 -2.41
C VAL A 23 8.33 8.06 -3.14
N SER A 24 8.63 7.69 -4.40
CA SER A 24 7.79 6.77 -5.18
C SER A 24 7.78 5.37 -4.57
N ASP A 25 8.94 4.87 -4.12
CA ASP A 25 9.03 3.55 -3.49
C ASP A 25 8.33 3.50 -2.13
N ALA A 26 8.39 4.60 -1.38
CA ALA A 26 7.63 4.76 -0.15
C ALA A 26 6.12 4.74 -0.43
N MET A 27 5.63 5.43 -1.46
CA MET A 27 4.22 5.38 -1.84
C MET A 27 3.77 3.98 -2.27
N LYS A 28 4.56 3.31 -3.12
CA LYS A 28 4.25 1.98 -3.66
C LYS A 28 4.29 0.87 -2.62
N ALA A 29 4.95 1.09 -1.49
CA ALA A 29 5.05 0.09 -0.45
C ALA A 29 3.72 -0.29 0.17
N PHE A 30 2.84 0.69 0.36
CA PHE A 30 1.61 0.52 1.11
C PHE A 30 0.37 0.95 0.32
N ILE A 31 0.51 1.82 -0.70
CA ILE A 31 -0.54 2.13 -1.67
C ILE A 31 -0.23 1.44 -3.00
N ASP A 32 -1.17 0.65 -3.48
CA ASP A 32 -1.19 0.19 -4.86
C ASP A 32 -2.12 1.09 -5.67
N LEU A 33 -1.63 1.60 -6.79
CA LEU A 33 -2.40 2.43 -7.71
C LEU A 33 -2.74 1.58 -8.93
N LYS A 34 -4.04 1.46 -9.24
CA LYS A 34 -4.54 0.78 -10.44
C LYS A 34 -5.46 1.73 -11.21
N PRO A 35 -5.51 1.62 -12.55
CA PRO A 35 -6.44 2.41 -13.34
C PRO A 35 -7.89 2.08 -12.99
N VAL A 36 -8.79 3.03 -13.22
CA VAL A 36 -10.24 2.80 -13.15
C VAL A 36 -10.63 1.69 -14.13
N GLY A 37 -11.46 0.75 -13.69
CA GLY A 37 -11.84 -0.42 -14.47
C GLY A 37 -10.90 -1.63 -14.32
N ALA A 38 -9.90 -1.56 -13.44
CA ALA A 38 -9.09 -2.73 -13.08
C ALA A 38 -9.98 -3.87 -12.54
N ASN A 39 -9.70 -5.10 -12.98
CA ASN A 39 -10.43 -6.28 -12.53
C ASN A 39 -10.08 -6.60 -11.07
N MET A 40 -10.99 -6.27 -10.16
CA MET A 40 -10.82 -6.48 -8.72
C MET A 40 -10.66 -7.94 -8.34
N VAL A 41 -11.32 -8.86 -9.04
CA VAL A 41 -11.24 -10.30 -8.73
C VAL A 41 -9.85 -10.82 -9.05
N GLU A 42 -9.36 -10.51 -10.25
CA GLU A 42 -8.00 -10.88 -10.68
C GLU A 42 -6.95 -10.23 -9.78
N TYR A 43 -7.15 -8.96 -9.41
CA TYR A 43 -6.27 -8.25 -8.49
C TYR A 43 -6.16 -8.95 -7.13
N LEU A 44 -7.28 -9.29 -6.51
CA LEU A 44 -7.30 -9.92 -5.19
C LEU A 44 -6.66 -11.31 -5.24
N GLN A 45 -6.91 -12.09 -6.28
CA GLN A 45 -6.27 -13.40 -6.48
C GLN A 45 -4.74 -13.29 -6.64
N ALA A 46 -4.25 -12.30 -7.39
CA ALA A 46 -2.83 -12.07 -7.57
C ALA A 46 -2.16 -11.56 -6.28
N ALA A 47 -2.84 -10.67 -5.56
CA ALA A 47 -2.37 -10.12 -4.30
C ALA A 47 -2.19 -11.21 -3.23
N GLU A 48 -3.06 -12.23 -3.21
CA GLU A 48 -2.97 -13.36 -2.26
C GLU A 48 -1.69 -14.17 -2.42
N GLN A 49 -1.12 -14.19 -3.63
CA GLN A 49 0.03 -15.01 -3.97
C GLN A 49 1.36 -14.26 -3.89
N THR A 50 1.35 -12.92 -4.01
CA THR A 50 2.56 -12.16 -4.35
C THR A 50 2.87 -10.99 -3.41
N ARG A 51 1.90 -10.51 -2.61
CA ARG A 51 2.06 -9.27 -1.84
C ARG A 51 1.88 -9.48 -0.34
N PRO A 52 2.68 -8.84 0.51
CA PRO A 52 2.38 -8.80 1.94
C PRO A 52 1.13 -7.94 2.19
N TYR A 53 0.12 -8.55 2.83
CA TYR A 53 -1.04 -7.84 3.38
C TYR A 53 -0.73 -7.30 4.79
N PRO A 54 -1.46 -6.29 5.27
CA PRO A 54 -2.49 -5.48 4.60
C PRO A 54 -1.89 -4.41 3.65
N CYS A 55 -2.67 -3.96 2.65
CA CYS A 55 -2.31 -2.79 1.83
C CYS A 55 -3.53 -1.90 1.49
N THR A 56 -3.26 -0.67 1.04
CA THR A 56 -4.27 0.23 0.47
C THR A 56 -4.29 0.10 -1.04
N LEU A 57 -5.44 -0.14 -1.66
CA LEU A 57 -5.64 -0.08 -3.10
C LEU A 57 -6.37 1.21 -3.46
N VAL A 58 -5.88 1.92 -4.45
CA VAL A 58 -6.53 3.09 -5.03
C VAL A 58 -6.80 2.84 -6.50
N LEU A 59 -8.07 2.94 -6.89
CA LEU A 59 -8.48 2.95 -8.29
C LEU A 59 -8.58 4.40 -8.77
N GLY A 60 -7.75 4.78 -9.73
CA GLY A 60 -7.65 6.16 -10.17
C GLY A 60 -6.32 6.48 -10.85
N GLY A 61 -6.10 7.77 -11.10
CA GLY A 61 -4.80 8.32 -11.50
C GLY A 61 -4.03 8.87 -10.31
N GLU A 62 -2.76 9.22 -10.51
CA GLU A 62 -1.90 9.81 -9.46
C GLU A 62 -2.50 11.09 -8.85
N ASP A 63 -3.25 11.85 -9.65
CA ASP A 63 -3.88 13.12 -9.25
C ASP A 63 -5.36 12.97 -8.86
N CYS A 64 -6.00 11.84 -9.18
CA CYS A 64 -7.43 11.62 -8.95
C CYS A 64 -7.73 10.21 -8.44
N CYS A 65 -8.06 10.11 -7.15
CA CYS A 65 -8.63 8.89 -6.57
C CYS A 65 -10.11 8.81 -6.92
N SER A 66 -10.53 7.73 -7.59
CA SER A 66 -11.96 7.44 -7.82
C SER A 66 -12.54 6.53 -6.74
N GLN A 67 -11.78 5.50 -6.33
CA GLN A 67 -12.17 4.59 -5.24
C GLN A 67 -10.95 4.19 -4.42
N ALA A 68 -11.16 4.00 -3.12
CA ALA A 68 -10.11 3.62 -2.18
C ALA A 68 -10.53 2.40 -1.37
N PHE A 69 -9.61 1.46 -1.18
CA PHE A 69 -9.86 0.23 -0.46
C PHE A 69 -8.73 -0.13 0.50
N THR A 70 -9.06 -0.80 1.61
CA THR A 70 -8.09 -1.58 2.39
C THR A 70 -8.20 -3.05 2.03
N VAL A 71 -7.08 -3.73 1.80
CA VAL A 71 -7.03 -5.17 1.49
C VAL A 71 -6.26 -5.89 2.60
N PRO A 72 -6.96 -6.50 3.59
CA PRO A 72 -6.34 -7.07 4.80
C PRO A 72 -5.96 -8.56 4.70
N SER A 73 -5.94 -9.17 3.51
CA SER A 73 -5.89 -10.62 3.21
C SER A 73 -7.29 -11.21 2.99
N GLY A 74 -7.78 -11.10 1.75
CA GLY A 74 -9.14 -11.47 1.36
C GLY A 74 -9.90 -10.29 0.74
N PRO A 75 -11.15 -9.98 1.16
CA PRO A 75 -11.98 -8.98 0.50
C PRO A 75 -11.43 -7.56 0.66
N ALA A 76 -11.50 -6.79 -0.42
CA ALA A 76 -11.26 -5.35 -0.39
C ALA A 76 -12.39 -4.64 0.37
N LEU A 77 -12.03 -3.81 1.34
CA LEU A 77 -12.95 -2.96 2.11
C LEU A 77 -12.94 -1.57 1.50
N GLU A 78 -14.07 -1.11 0.96
CA GLU A 78 -14.19 0.22 0.35
C GLU A 78 -14.28 1.33 1.40
N HIS A 79 -13.75 2.50 1.07
CA HIS A 79 -13.72 3.68 1.91
C HIS A 79 -14.02 4.97 1.13
N ASP A 80 -14.57 5.98 1.80
CA ASP A 80 -14.92 7.28 1.20
C ASP A 80 -13.68 8.12 0.83
N SER A 81 -12.49 7.76 1.35
CA SER A 81 -11.25 8.46 1.06
C SER A 81 -10.01 7.59 1.20
N VAL A 82 -8.94 7.97 0.49
CA VAL A 82 -7.61 7.35 0.62
C VAL A 82 -7.09 7.42 2.06
N VAL A 83 -7.36 8.52 2.77
CA VAL A 83 -6.91 8.70 4.16
C VAL A 83 -7.57 7.67 5.08
N GLN A 84 -8.87 7.41 4.91
CA GLN A 84 -9.57 6.37 5.68
C GLN A 84 -9.02 4.98 5.36
N ALA A 85 -8.81 4.66 4.07
CA ALA A 85 -8.26 3.37 3.67
C ALA A 85 -6.84 3.14 4.24
N VAL A 86 -6.00 4.17 4.24
CA VAL A 86 -4.66 4.11 4.85
C VAL A 86 -4.77 3.93 6.36
N HIS A 87 -5.66 4.65 7.03
CA HIS A 87 -5.86 4.54 8.48
C HIS A 87 -6.30 3.13 8.90
N VAL A 88 -7.24 2.51 8.17
CA VAL A 88 -7.67 1.13 8.42
C VAL A 88 -6.55 0.14 8.11
N CYS A 89 -5.83 0.32 7.00
CA CYS A 89 -4.65 -0.50 6.66
C CYS A 89 -3.58 -0.47 7.76
N VAL A 90 -3.29 0.71 8.32
CA VAL A 90 -2.35 0.86 9.44
C VAL A 90 -2.86 0.13 10.68
N LYS A 91 -4.13 0.27 11.03
CA LYS A 91 -4.75 -0.47 12.14
C LYS A 91 -4.64 -1.98 11.97
N CYS A 92 -4.77 -2.51 10.75
CA CYS A 92 -4.63 -3.94 10.48
C CYS A 92 -3.25 -4.46 10.89
N PHE A 93 -2.16 -3.70 10.69
CA PHE A 93 -0.83 -4.11 11.18
C PHE A 93 -0.79 -4.26 12.71
N TYR A 94 -1.40 -3.34 13.44
CA TYR A 94 -1.42 -3.40 14.91
C TYR A 94 -2.38 -4.46 15.46
N VAL A 95 -3.59 -4.54 14.90
CA VAL A 95 -4.66 -5.42 15.42
C VAL A 95 -4.37 -6.88 15.10
N PHE A 96 -3.83 -7.17 13.91
CA PHE A 96 -3.52 -8.53 13.49
C PHE A 96 -2.07 -8.96 13.81
N ASP A 97 -1.31 -8.11 14.52
CA ASP A 97 0.10 -8.35 14.86
C ASP A 97 0.96 -8.71 13.63
N ILE A 98 0.74 -7.98 12.54
CA ILE A 98 1.46 -8.17 11.29
C ILE A 98 2.69 -7.25 11.31
N ASN A 99 3.84 -7.81 10.94
CA ASN A 99 5.06 -7.03 10.78
C ASN A 99 4.83 -5.89 9.79
N PHE A 100 4.92 -4.65 10.29
CA PHE A 100 4.90 -3.48 9.43
C PHE A 100 6.06 -3.59 8.44
N PRO A 101 5.79 -3.64 7.12
CA PRO A 101 6.83 -3.83 6.15
C PRO A 101 7.79 -2.64 6.24
N LYS A 102 9.07 -2.92 6.47
CA LYS A 102 10.15 -1.92 6.35
C LYS A 102 10.32 -1.41 4.92
N GLN A 103 9.52 -1.95 4.00
CA GLN A 103 9.60 -1.72 2.58
C GLN A 103 9.13 -0.29 2.35
N CYS A 104 10.05 0.64 2.14
CA CYS A 104 9.89 1.66 1.12
C CYS A 104 10.66 1.20 -0.12
N PHE A 105 10.65 -0.11 -0.43
CA PHE A 105 11.44 -0.72 -1.49
C PHE A 105 10.52 -1.58 -2.35
N SER A 106 10.20 -1.09 -3.56
CA SER A 106 9.82 -1.97 -4.66
C SER A 106 11.10 -2.52 -5.29
N ALA A 107 11.22 -3.85 -5.37
CA ALA A 107 12.26 -4.50 -6.16
C ALA A 107 12.04 -4.27 -7.66
#